data_AF-A0A955Q6Z8-F1
#
_entry.id   AF-A0A955Q6Z8-F1
#
_cell.length_a   1.000
_cell.length_b   1.000
_cell.length_c   1.000
_cell.angle_alpha   90.00
_cell.angle_beta   90.00
_cell.angle_gamma   90.00
#
_symmetry.space_group_name_H-M   'P 1'
#
loop_
_entity.id
_entity.type
_entity.pdbx_description
1 polymer ?
#
loop_
_entity_poly.entity_id
_entity_poly.type
_entity_poly.pdbx_seq_one_letter_code
_entity_poly.pdbx_strand_id
1 'polypeptide(L)'
;MAYKATVVPVMIASPGDVNDERDIVRRVIHDWNDVNAQRSKIMLAAVGWESHSSPELGERPQELINKRILKDCDILVGVFWTRLGTPTGKSLSGTVEEIEEHVAVGKPAMIYFSSKPVELDSVDLDQY
;
A
#
# COMPACT_ATOMS: atom_id res chain seq x y z
N MET A 1 30.42 -1.09 -3.07
CA MET A 1 30.60 -0.45 -4.41
C MET A 1 29.24 0.00 -4.90
N ALA A 2 29.14 1.18 -5.52
CA ALA A 2 27.88 1.63 -6.11
C ALA A 2 27.51 0.80 -7.35
N TYR A 3 26.20 0.64 -7.60
CA TYR A 3 25.69 -0.05 -8.78
C TYR A 3 24.43 0.65 -9.30
N LYS A 4 24.15 0.48 -10.60
CA LYS A 4 22.89 0.91 -11.20
C LYS A 4 21.81 -0.15 -10.96
N ALA A 5 20.59 0.28 -10.64
CA ALA A 5 19.43 -0.59 -10.46
C ALA A 5 18.17 0.06 -11.02
N THR A 6 17.23 -0.75 -11.48
CA THR A 6 15.86 -0.35 -11.79
C THR A 6 15.07 -0.31 -10.49
N VAL A 7 14.37 0.80 -10.23
CA VAL A 7 13.50 0.93 -9.06
C VAL A 7 12.08 0.58 -9.47
N VAL A 8 11.46 -0.35 -8.73
CA VAL A 8 10.08 -0.79 -8.90
C VAL A 8 9.28 -0.26 -7.71
N PRO A 9 8.37 0.70 -7.90
CA PRO A 9 7.55 1.23 -6.81
C PRO A 9 6.48 0.21 -6.40
N VAL A 10 6.43 -0.07 -5.10
CA VAL A 10 5.50 -1.00 -4.46
C VAL A 10 4.56 -0.20 -3.56
N MET A 11 3.30 -0.08 -3.94
CA MET A 11 2.29 0.61 -3.15
C MET A 11 1.77 -0.28 -2.02
N ILE A 12 1.67 0.27 -0.80
CA ILE A 12 1.06 -0.40 0.34
C ILE A 12 -0.34 0.19 0.59
N ALA A 13 -1.35 -0.53 0.13
CA ALA A 13 -2.76 -0.18 0.28
C ALA A 13 -3.30 -0.85 1.56
N SER A 14 -3.88 -0.09 2.48
CA SER A 14 -4.43 -0.64 3.72
C SER A 14 -5.35 0.37 4.41
N PRO A 15 -6.29 -0.10 5.25
CA PRO A 15 -6.99 0.77 6.19
C PRO A 15 -6.12 1.16 7.40
N GLY A 16 -6.59 2.09 8.23
CA GLY A 16 -5.79 2.67 9.32
C GLY A 16 -5.57 1.79 10.55
N ASP A 17 -6.16 0.60 10.62
CA ASP A 17 -6.09 -0.36 11.74
C ASP A 17 -4.99 -1.41 11.60
N VAL A 18 -4.21 -1.39 10.51
CA VAL A 18 -3.18 -2.40 10.21
C VAL A 18 -1.77 -1.81 10.14
N ASN A 19 -1.44 -0.88 11.05
CA ASN A 19 -0.15 -0.18 11.04
C ASN A 19 1.04 -1.14 11.22
N ASP A 20 0.93 -2.12 12.11
CA ASP A 20 1.99 -3.11 12.30
C ASP A 20 2.24 -3.92 11.02
N GLU A 21 1.17 -4.31 10.32
CA GLU A 21 1.26 -5.05 9.07
C GLU A 21 1.93 -4.22 7.97
N ARG A 22 1.63 -2.91 7.89
CA ARG A 22 2.33 -2.00 6.96
C ARG A 22 3.84 -1.99 7.23
N ASP A 23 4.23 -1.95 8.49
CA ASP A 23 5.64 -1.94 8.89
C ASP A 23 6.32 -3.29 8.62
N ILE A 24 5.58 -4.41 8.75
CA ILE A 24 6.05 -5.72 8.29
C ILE A 24 6.34 -5.69 6.79
N VAL A 25 5.41 -5.17 5.97
CA VAL A 25 5.61 -5.08 4.51
C VAL A 25 6.86 -4.24 4.18
N ARG A 26 7.02 -3.07 4.80
CA ARG A 26 8.19 -2.20 4.59
C ARG A 26 9.49 -2.90 4.96
N ARG A 27 9.51 -3.61 6.08
CA ARG A 27 10.69 -4.37 6.54
C ARG A 27 11.04 -5.49 5.59
N VAL A 28 10.05 -6.26 5.12
CA VAL A 28 10.27 -7.34 4.15
C VAL A 28 10.82 -6.79 2.84
N ILE A 29 10.32 -5.65 2.36
CA ILE A 29 10.85 -4.95 1.18
C ILE A 29 12.32 -4.56 1.40
N HIS A 30 12.64 -4.00 2.56
CA HIS A 30 14.00 -3.64 2.94
C HIS A 30 14.94 -4.85 2.95
N ASP A 31 14.57 -5.91 3.67
CA ASP A 31 15.34 -7.15 3.77
C ASP A 31 15.54 -7.82 2.40
N TRP A 32 14.51 -7.76 1.54
CA TRP A 32 14.62 -8.26 0.17
C TRP A 32 15.64 -7.45 -0.63
N ASN A 33 15.64 -6.12 -0.52
CA ASN A 33 16.61 -5.26 -1.21
C ASN A 33 18.03 -5.56 -0.74
N ASP A 34 18.26 -5.70 0.56
CA ASP A 34 19.58 -5.99 1.13
C ASP A 34 20.18 -7.29 0.57
N VAL A 35 19.35 -8.32 0.41
CA VAL A 35 19.79 -9.63 -0.08
C VAL A 35 19.88 -9.69 -1.60
N ASN A 36 18.96 -9.03 -2.32
CA ASN A 36 18.75 -9.30 -3.74
C ASN A 36 19.17 -8.16 -4.66
N ALA A 37 19.10 -6.90 -4.24
CA ALA A 37 19.17 -5.76 -5.14
C ALA A 37 20.46 -5.68 -5.95
N GLN A 38 21.60 -5.99 -5.32
CA GLN A 38 22.87 -5.96 -6.03
C GLN A 38 22.97 -7.05 -7.12
N ARG A 39 22.37 -8.22 -6.90
CA ARG A 39 22.38 -9.35 -7.85
C ARG A 39 21.33 -9.16 -8.94
N SER A 40 20.11 -8.80 -8.57
CA SER A 40 18.97 -8.63 -9.48
C SER A 40 19.04 -7.34 -10.28
N LYS A 41 19.79 -6.33 -9.80
CA LYS A 41 19.74 -4.94 -10.28
C LYS A 41 18.33 -4.34 -10.19
N ILE A 42 17.53 -4.81 -9.24
CA ILE A 42 16.18 -4.32 -8.95
C ILE A 42 16.15 -3.84 -7.51
N MET A 43 15.58 -2.66 -7.27
CA MET A 43 15.22 -2.18 -5.94
C MET A 43 13.71 -1.99 -5.85
N LEU A 44 13.11 -2.51 -4.78
CA LEU A 44 11.71 -2.28 -4.46
C LEU A 44 11.61 -1.01 -3.61
N ALA A 45 10.84 -0.02 -4.06
CA ALA A 45 10.59 1.19 -3.28
C ALA A 45 9.20 1.10 -2.64
N ALA A 46 9.13 0.93 -1.33
CA ALA A 46 7.86 0.97 -0.61
C ALA A 46 7.28 2.39 -0.65
N VAL A 47 6.07 2.52 -1.19
CA VAL A 47 5.34 3.78 -1.29
C VAL A 47 4.08 3.70 -0.46
N GLY A 48 3.86 4.69 0.41
CA GLY A 48 2.65 4.79 1.23
C GLY A 48 2.30 6.24 1.55
N TRP A 49 1.13 6.43 2.16
CA TRP A 49 0.58 7.75 2.49
C TRP A 49 1.49 8.59 3.42
N GLU A 50 2.26 7.94 4.31
CA GLU A 50 3.13 8.60 5.30
C GLU A 50 4.48 9.05 4.72
N SER A 51 4.97 8.37 3.69
CA SER A 51 6.31 8.64 3.16
C SER A 51 6.37 9.85 2.22
N HIS A 52 5.21 10.40 1.83
CA HIS A 52 5.11 11.51 0.85
C HIS A 52 4.16 12.64 1.27
N SER A 53 3.62 12.62 2.48
CA SER A 53 2.89 13.74 3.07
C SER A 53 3.88 14.74 3.69
N SER A 54 4.43 15.64 2.88
CA SER A 54 5.04 16.85 3.44
C SER A 54 3.92 17.68 4.10
N PRO A 55 4.12 18.24 5.31
CA PRO A 55 3.11 19.06 6.01
C PRO A 55 2.68 20.34 5.25
N GLU A 56 3.33 20.70 4.14
CA GLU A 56 3.27 22.05 3.57
C GLU A 56 2.25 22.28 2.44
N LEU A 57 1.41 21.30 2.07
CA LEU A 57 0.56 21.43 0.89
C LEU A 57 -0.90 21.11 1.23
N GLY A 58 -1.74 22.16 1.21
CA GLY A 58 -3.16 22.12 1.56
C GLY A 58 -4.01 21.10 0.78
N GLU A 59 -5.29 21.01 1.10
CA GLU A 59 -6.21 19.90 0.78
C GLU A 59 -6.32 19.45 -0.70
N ARG A 60 -5.81 20.20 -1.68
CA ARG A 60 -5.89 19.87 -3.12
C ARG A 60 -4.65 19.19 -3.72
N PRO A 61 -3.41 19.59 -3.40
CA PRO A 61 -2.20 18.91 -3.88
C PRO A 61 -2.04 17.45 -3.41
N GLN A 62 -2.54 17.09 -2.23
CA GLN A 62 -2.44 15.71 -1.72
C GLN A 62 -3.19 14.70 -2.61
N GLU A 63 -4.43 14.97 -3.00
CA GLU A 63 -5.21 14.08 -3.87
C GLU A 63 -4.57 13.86 -5.25
N LEU A 64 -3.93 14.89 -5.82
CA LEU A 64 -3.28 14.80 -7.13
C LEU A 64 -1.96 14.02 -7.07
N ILE A 65 -1.19 14.21 -6.00
CA ILE A 65 0.02 13.43 -5.74
C ILE A 65 -0.36 11.97 -5.50
N ASN A 66 -1.41 11.71 -4.72
CA ASN A 66 -1.92 10.37 -4.45
C ASN A 66 -2.31 9.64 -5.73
N LYS A 67 -3.07 10.29 -6.62
CA LYS A 67 -3.45 9.71 -7.92
C LYS A 67 -2.24 9.39 -8.82
N ARG A 68 -1.19 10.22 -8.79
CA ARG A 68 0.04 9.94 -9.54
C ARG A 68 0.79 8.76 -8.97
N ILE A 69 0.96 8.72 -7.65
CA ILE A 69 1.61 7.60 -6.95
C ILE A 69 0.88 6.28 -7.23
N LEU A 70 -0.45 6.30 -7.16
CA LEU A 70 -1.31 5.16 -7.50
C LEU A 70 -1.11 4.70 -8.95
N LYS A 71 -1.12 5.64 -9.89
CA LYS A 71 -0.96 5.33 -11.32
C LYS A 71 0.43 4.81 -11.67
N ASP A 72 1.45 5.34 -11.01
CA ASP A 72 2.86 5.09 -11.31
C ASP A 72 3.46 3.92 -10.51
N CYS A 73 2.70 3.29 -9.61
CA CYS A 73 3.17 2.07 -8.93
C CYS A 73 3.11 0.85 -9.84
N ASP A 74 4.11 -0.03 -9.74
CA ASP A 74 4.22 -1.24 -10.59
C ASP A 74 3.68 -2.49 -9.88
N ILE A 75 3.65 -2.47 -8.55
CA ILE A 75 3.12 -3.54 -7.69
C ILE A 75 2.27 -2.90 -6.60
N LEU A 76 1.15 -3.54 -6.27
CA LEU A 76 0.33 -3.20 -5.11
C LEU A 76 0.32 -4.34 -4.08
N VAL A 77 0.47 -3.99 -2.81
CA VAL A 77 0.29 -4.86 -1.65
C VAL A 77 -0.86 -4.33 -0.80
N GLY A 78 -1.98 -5.03 -0.83
CA GLY A 78 -3.17 -4.75 -0.03
C GLY A 78 -3.12 -5.52 1.28
N VAL A 79 -3.32 -4.86 2.42
CA VAL A 79 -3.45 -5.53 3.72
C VAL A 79 -4.72 -5.08 4.43
N PHE A 80 -5.53 -6.03 4.87
CA PHE A 80 -6.81 -5.81 5.55
C PHE A 80 -6.85 -6.55 6.89
N TRP A 81 -7.71 -6.09 7.80
CA TRP A 81 -8.01 -6.79 9.05
C TRP A 81 -9.49 -6.71 9.38
N THR A 82 -9.92 -5.79 10.25
CA THR A 82 -11.31 -5.74 10.77
C THR A 82 -12.25 -4.88 9.94
N ARG A 83 -11.71 -4.18 8.95
CA ARG A 83 -12.45 -3.27 8.08
C ARG A 83 -11.83 -3.20 6.70
N LEU A 84 -12.67 -2.91 5.71
CA LEU A 84 -12.27 -2.55 4.36
C LEU A 84 -11.80 -1.09 4.27
N GLY A 85 -12.30 -0.21 5.14
CA GLY A 85 -12.01 1.23 5.16
C GLY A 85 -13.27 2.08 4.95
N THR A 86 -13.08 3.39 4.75
CA THR A 86 -14.21 4.32 4.60
C THR A 86 -14.75 4.33 3.16
N PRO A 87 -16.07 4.15 2.95
CA PRO A 87 -16.69 4.24 1.63
C PRO A 87 -16.41 5.57 0.93
N THR A 88 -16.07 5.53 -0.35
CA THR A 88 -15.76 6.74 -1.16
C THR A 88 -16.97 7.26 -1.94
N GLY A 89 -18.17 6.77 -1.64
CA GLY A 89 -19.39 7.03 -2.42
C GLY A 89 -19.41 6.35 -3.80
N LYS A 90 -18.27 5.81 -4.26
CA LYS A 90 -18.12 5.03 -5.49
C LYS A 90 -17.70 3.59 -5.25
N SER A 91 -16.92 3.33 -4.19
CA SER A 91 -16.50 1.99 -3.78
C SER A 91 -16.73 1.75 -2.29
N LEU A 92 -16.66 0.48 -1.90
CA LEU A 92 -16.79 0.01 -0.51
C LEU A 92 -15.73 0.63 0.39
N SER A 93 -14.54 0.92 -0.13
CA SER A 93 -13.57 1.80 0.51
C SER A 93 -12.61 2.42 -0.48
N GLY A 94 -11.89 3.46 -0.06
CA GLY A 94 -10.82 4.05 -0.89
C GLY A 94 -9.73 3.05 -1.23
N THR A 95 -9.37 2.17 -0.30
CA THR A 95 -8.38 1.10 -0.54
C THR A 95 -8.87 0.09 -1.57
N VAL A 96 -10.17 -0.23 -1.60
CA VAL A 96 -10.75 -1.13 -2.62
C VAL A 96 -10.74 -0.47 -4.00
N GLU A 97 -11.15 0.80 -4.09
CA GLU A 97 -11.09 1.58 -5.34
C GLU A 97 -9.68 1.58 -5.94
N GLU A 98 -8.66 1.81 -5.11
CA GLU A 98 -7.25 1.78 -5.50
C GLU A 98 -6.80 0.41 -6.05
N ILE A 99 -7.22 -0.68 -5.42
CA ILE A 99 -6.92 -2.05 -5.86
C ILE A 99 -7.59 -2.34 -7.20
N GLU A 100 -8.86 -2.00 -7.34
CA GLU A 100 -9.64 -2.23 -8.57
C GLU A 100 -9.02 -1.46 -9.75
N GLU A 101 -8.67 -0.18 -9.55
CA GLU A 101 -7.99 0.63 -10.57
C GLU A 101 -6.63 0.03 -10.98
N HIS A 102 -5.84 -0.46 -10.02
CA HIS A 102 -4.54 -1.06 -10.27
C HIS A 102 -4.63 -2.38 -11.05
N VAL A 103 -5.58 -3.23 -10.69
CA VAL A 103 -5.82 -4.51 -11.38
C VAL A 103 -6.41 -4.27 -12.78
N ALA A 104 -7.28 -3.27 -12.94
CA ALA A 104 -7.88 -2.94 -14.24
C ALA A 104 -6.85 -2.53 -15.30
N VAL A 105 -5.70 -1.97 -14.89
CA VAL A 105 -4.58 -1.66 -15.80
C VAL A 105 -3.61 -2.83 -16.00
N GLY A 106 -3.93 -4.02 -15.48
CA GLY A 106 -3.17 -5.26 -15.69
C GLY A 106 -1.90 -5.37 -14.84
N LYS A 107 -1.76 -4.56 -13.79
CA LYS A 107 -0.61 -4.60 -12.88
C LYS A 107 -0.86 -5.57 -11.71
N PRO A 108 0.19 -6.22 -11.18
CA PRO A 108 0.05 -7.22 -10.13
C PRO A 108 -0.34 -6.61 -8.78
N ALA A 109 -1.40 -7.16 -8.18
CA ALA A 109 -1.81 -6.89 -6.80
C ALA A 109 -1.70 -8.15 -5.94
N MET A 110 -1.14 -8.00 -4.74
CA MET A 110 -1.06 -9.04 -3.70
C MET A 110 -1.94 -8.62 -2.52
N ILE A 111 -2.94 -9.43 -2.16
CA ILE A 111 -3.89 -9.10 -1.10
C ILE A 111 -3.71 -10.05 0.08
N TYR A 112 -3.59 -9.47 1.27
CA TYR A 112 -3.39 -10.18 2.54
C TYR A 112 -4.44 -9.75 3.57
N PHE A 113 -4.82 -10.70 4.42
CA PHE A 113 -5.74 -10.48 5.53
C PHE A 113 -5.04 -10.87 6.84
N SER A 114 -5.05 -9.97 7.82
CA SER A 114 -4.47 -10.21 9.14
C SER A 114 -5.30 -11.25 9.88
N SER A 115 -4.62 -12.21 10.49
CA SER A 115 -5.21 -13.26 11.33
C SER A 115 -5.11 -12.94 12.83
N LYS A 116 -4.79 -11.69 13.19
CA LYS A 116 -4.75 -11.25 14.59
C LYS A 116 -6.11 -11.49 15.26
N PRO A 117 -6.14 -12.02 16.49
CA PRO A 117 -7.37 -12.15 17.25
C PRO A 117 -8.07 -10.79 17.39
N VAL A 118 -9.39 -10.79 17.25
CA VAL A 118 -10.21 -9.58 17.41
C VAL A 118 -11.30 -9.82 18.44
N GLU A 119 -11.53 -8.82 19.29
CA GLU A 119 -12.72 -8.76 20.14
C GLU A 119 -13.93 -8.46 19.22
N LEU A 120 -14.86 -9.41 19.09
CA LEU A 120 -15.98 -9.31 18.14
C LEU A 120 -16.82 -8.04 18.32
N ASP A 121 -16.94 -7.51 19.54
CA ASP A 121 -17.66 -6.28 19.86
C ASP A 121 -17.00 -5.01 19.29
N SER A 122 -15.75 -5.11 18.82
CA SER A 122 -15.01 -4.02 18.17
C SER A 122 -15.08 -4.08 16.63
N VAL A 123 -15.73 -5.10 16.07
CA VAL A 123 -15.85 -5.33 14.62
C VAL A 123 -17.16 -4.75 14.10
N ASP A 124 -17.08 -3.92 13.08
CA ASP A 124 -18.23 -3.57 12.26
C ASP A 124 -18.51 -4.74 11.31
N LEU A 125 -19.55 -5.53 11.59
CA LEU A 125 -19.91 -6.73 10.83
C LEU A 125 -20.24 -6.43 9.35
N ASP A 126 -20.59 -5.19 9.01
CA ASP A 126 -20.84 -4.79 7.63
C ASP A 126 -19.52 -4.55 6.85
N GLN A 127 -18.37 -4.50 7.53
CA GLN A 127 -17.04 -4.24 6.95
C GLN A 127 -16.07 -5.43 7.03
N TYR A 128 -16.49 -6.58 7.57
CA TYR A 128 -15.72 -7.82 7.66
C TYR A 128 -16.01 -8.76 6.49
#